data_AF-A0A7Y9DRK8-F1
#
_entry.id   AF-A0A7Y9DRK8-F1
#
_cell.length_a   1.000
_cell.length_b   1.000
_cell.length_c   1.000
_cell.angle_alpha   90.00
_cell.angle_beta   90.00
_cell.angle_gamma   90.00
#
_symmetry.space_group_name_H-M   'P 1'
#
loop_
_entity.id
_entity.type
_entity.pdbx_description
1 polymer ?
#
loop_
_entity_poly.entity_id
_entity_poly.type
_entity_poly.pdbx_seq_one_letter_code
_entity_poly.pdbx_strand_id
1 'polypeptide(L)'
;MRLPERVATLVEWIVADTMEGLQAGNAPFAPHLMLLDDRPGPRDRTLQHTRFGPDLAEGLEQARASVGPTTPATAYAIAWDGYATVNGERSDAVLVEVGTGDEPDAWLLAQPYGTVARRFRGSRTERHGDLLEVDRPGSRLADIVPVWPDRLEPAGIVHELAWTSNPVPGRHKAEYVPVGQQVDAFTEMVLLEIDTRSPGASAWAAMLLDVLADSELDVVHREAGDDGSGGVLVEFLLRTERFLEWNAQRYVDHPLGVVMLGVVRRFADGSGPTDRDTVLADLRAMPVPPLR
;
A
#
# COMPACT_ATOMS: atom_id res chain seq x y z
N MET A 1 3.15 7.98 -20.34
CA MET A 1 2.78 7.00 -21.39
C MET A 1 1.37 7.32 -21.89
N ARG A 2 0.97 6.94 -23.11
CA ARG A 2 -0.41 7.18 -23.60
C ARG A 2 -1.14 5.84 -23.66
N LEU A 3 -2.20 5.67 -22.87
CA LEU A 3 -3.06 4.49 -22.92
C LEU A 3 -3.71 4.39 -24.31
N PRO A 4 -3.92 3.17 -24.84
CA PRO A 4 -4.77 2.97 -26.00
C PRO A 4 -6.16 3.61 -25.76
N GLU A 5 -6.75 4.24 -26.76
CA GLU A 5 -8.01 4.99 -26.64
C GLU A 5 -9.14 4.15 -26.00
N ARG A 6 -9.23 2.87 -26.38
CA ARG A 6 -10.20 1.92 -25.82
C ARG A 6 -9.99 1.64 -24.33
N VAL A 7 -8.74 1.55 -23.90
CA VAL A 7 -8.34 1.33 -22.49
C VAL A 7 -8.67 2.57 -21.68
N ALA A 8 -8.32 3.76 -22.18
CA ALA A 8 -8.66 5.03 -21.54
C ALA A 8 -10.18 5.20 -21.35
N THR A 9 -10.96 4.88 -22.39
CA THR A 9 -12.44 4.93 -22.33
C THR A 9 -12.99 4.01 -21.24
N LEU A 10 -12.46 2.78 -21.14
CA LEU A 10 -12.89 1.80 -20.15
C LEU A 10 -12.56 2.24 -18.72
N VAL A 11 -11.40 2.87 -18.52
CA VAL A 11 -11.02 3.45 -17.22
C VAL A 11 -11.97 4.59 -16.84
N GLU A 12 -12.27 5.50 -17.76
CA GLU A 12 -13.20 6.60 -17.50
C GLU A 12 -14.58 6.07 -17.07
N TRP A 13 -15.08 5.02 -17.72
CA TRP A 13 -16.36 4.40 -17.38
C TRP A 13 -16.36 3.71 -16.02
N ILE A 14 -15.36 2.88 -15.74
CA ILE A 14 -15.32 2.12 -14.48
C ILE A 14 -15.10 3.04 -13.28
N VAL A 15 -14.28 4.09 -13.43
CA VAL A 15 -14.10 5.11 -12.38
C VAL A 15 -15.40 5.88 -12.17
N ALA A 16 -16.11 6.27 -13.24
CA ALA A 16 -17.39 6.96 -13.10
C ALA A 16 -18.44 6.11 -12.38
N ASP A 17 -18.61 4.83 -12.76
CA ASP A 17 -19.53 3.90 -12.08
C ASP A 17 -19.16 3.73 -10.61
N THR A 18 -17.87 3.57 -10.33
CA THR A 18 -17.34 3.47 -8.97
C THR A 18 -17.72 4.69 -8.13
N MET A 19 -17.44 5.88 -8.65
CA MET A 19 -17.66 7.14 -7.96
C MET A 19 -19.16 7.41 -7.73
N GLU A 20 -20.03 7.04 -8.68
CA GLU A 20 -21.48 7.11 -8.51
C GLU A 20 -21.94 6.15 -7.39
N GLY A 21 -21.41 4.94 -7.36
CA GLY A 21 -21.65 3.97 -6.30
C GLY A 21 -21.25 4.47 -4.90
N LEU A 22 -20.08 5.12 -4.80
CA LEU A 22 -19.59 5.72 -3.57
C LEU A 22 -20.49 6.89 -3.11
N GLN A 23 -20.92 7.76 -4.03
CA GLN A 23 -21.81 8.88 -3.72
C GLN A 23 -23.20 8.43 -3.28
N ALA A 24 -23.68 7.31 -3.80
CA ALA A 24 -24.94 6.70 -3.39
C ALA A 24 -24.88 6.00 -2.02
N GLY A 25 -23.70 5.91 -1.40
CA GLY A 25 -23.51 5.28 -0.09
C GLY A 25 -23.50 3.75 -0.12
N ASN A 26 -23.21 3.14 -1.28
CA ASN A 26 -23.22 1.68 -1.46
C ASN A 26 -21.99 0.95 -0.88
N ALA A 27 -21.50 1.38 0.28
CA ALA A 27 -20.39 0.71 0.97
C ALA A 27 -20.86 -0.58 1.68
N PRO A 28 -20.02 -1.63 1.79
CA PRO A 28 -18.63 -1.72 1.32
C PRO A 28 -18.51 -1.92 -0.19
N PHE A 29 -17.47 -1.32 -0.78
CA PHE A 29 -17.23 -1.36 -2.21
C PHE A 29 -16.70 -2.74 -2.63
N ALA A 30 -17.54 -3.50 -3.34
CA ALA A 30 -17.11 -4.76 -3.92
C ALA A 30 -16.28 -4.53 -5.20
N PRO A 31 -15.19 -5.29 -5.42
CA PRO A 31 -14.48 -5.28 -6.69
C PRO A 31 -15.43 -5.51 -7.85
N HIS A 32 -15.18 -4.85 -8.98
CA HIS A 32 -15.96 -5.09 -10.18
C HIS A 32 -15.13 -4.97 -11.45
N LEU A 33 -15.59 -5.69 -12.47
CA LEU A 33 -14.93 -5.86 -13.76
C LEU A 33 -15.81 -5.30 -14.86
N MET A 34 -15.22 -4.49 -15.73
CA MET A 34 -15.77 -4.16 -17.04
C MET A 34 -14.95 -4.86 -18.13
N LEU A 35 -15.62 -5.61 -19.00
CA LEU A 35 -15.04 -6.22 -20.20
C LEU A 35 -15.59 -5.52 -21.43
N LEU A 36 -14.69 -5.10 -22.32
CA LEU A 36 -15.03 -4.57 -23.63
C LEU A 36 -14.64 -5.59 -24.71
N ASP A 37 -15.62 -6.06 -25.49
CA ASP A 37 -15.38 -6.78 -26.74
C ASP A 37 -15.75 -5.88 -27.91
N ASP A 38 -14.73 -5.39 -28.64
CA ASP A 38 -14.88 -4.52 -29.80
C ASP A 38 -14.53 -5.22 -31.13
N ARG A 39 -14.44 -6.56 -31.15
CA ARG A 39 -14.11 -7.30 -32.38
C ARG A 39 -15.17 -7.09 -33.46
N PRO A 40 -14.76 -6.92 -34.73
CA PRO A 40 -15.67 -6.68 -35.84
C PRO A 40 -16.55 -7.92 -36.07
N GLY A 41 -17.80 -7.83 -35.64
CA GLY A 41 -18.84 -8.83 -35.83
C GLY A 41 -20.22 -8.16 -35.95
N PRO A 42 -21.27 -8.92 -36.29
CA PRO A 42 -22.62 -8.38 -36.51
C PRO A 42 -23.32 -7.87 -35.24
N ARG A 43 -22.64 -7.86 -34.09
CA ARG A 43 -23.11 -7.30 -32.82
C ARG A 43 -22.16 -6.17 -32.45
N ASP A 44 -22.74 -5.00 -32.22
CA ASP A 44 -22.05 -3.81 -31.72
C ASP A 44 -21.19 -4.10 -30.48
N ARG A 45 -20.23 -3.19 -30.21
CA ARG A 45 -19.39 -3.16 -29.01
C ARG A 45 -20.19 -3.60 -27.79
N THR A 46 -19.77 -4.70 -27.16
CA THR A 46 -20.47 -5.23 -25.98
C THR A 46 -19.65 -4.91 -24.74
N LEU A 47 -20.23 -4.11 -23.84
CA LEU A 47 -19.69 -3.87 -22.51
C LEU A 47 -20.36 -4.83 -21.52
N GLN A 48 -19.58 -5.69 -20.88
CA GLN A 48 -20.05 -6.54 -19.78
C GLN A 48 -19.56 -5.96 -18.46
N HIS A 49 -20.46 -5.83 -17.48
CA HIS A 49 -20.13 -5.35 -16.14
C HIS A 49 -20.50 -6.42 -15.12
N THR A 50 -19.52 -6.86 -14.34
CA THR A 50 -19.68 -7.89 -13.30
C THR A 50 -19.19 -7.35 -11.97
N ARG A 51 -19.99 -7.46 -10.92
CA ARG A 51 -19.59 -7.14 -9.54
C ARG A 51 -19.32 -8.44 -8.77
N PHE A 52 -18.27 -8.45 -7.97
CA PHE A 52 -17.86 -9.61 -7.18
C PHE A 52 -18.34 -9.49 -5.72
N GLY A 53 -18.02 -10.47 -4.89
CA GLY A 53 -18.37 -10.47 -3.48
C GLY A 53 -17.74 -9.29 -2.71
N PRO A 54 -18.20 -9.02 -1.47
CA PRO A 54 -17.69 -7.93 -0.64
C PRO A 54 -16.29 -8.21 -0.06
N ASP A 55 -15.82 -9.47 -0.11
CA ASP A 55 -14.44 -9.80 0.24
C ASP A 55 -13.50 -9.31 -0.88
N LEU A 56 -12.64 -8.34 -0.54
CA LEU A 56 -11.78 -7.67 -1.51
C LEU A 56 -10.79 -8.64 -2.16
N ALA A 57 -10.16 -9.51 -1.37
CA ALA A 57 -9.12 -10.40 -1.87
C ALA A 57 -9.71 -11.46 -2.80
N GLU A 58 -10.78 -12.12 -2.35
CA GLU A 58 -11.51 -13.12 -3.13
C GLU A 58 -12.12 -12.49 -4.40
N GLY A 59 -12.73 -11.30 -4.27
CA GLY A 59 -13.34 -10.60 -5.39
C GLY A 59 -12.34 -10.18 -6.47
N LEU A 60 -11.13 -9.74 -6.08
CA LEU A 60 -10.07 -9.42 -7.03
C LEU A 60 -9.51 -10.67 -7.72
N GLU A 61 -9.35 -11.76 -7.00
CA GLU A 61 -8.93 -13.04 -7.58
C GLU A 61 -9.94 -13.52 -8.62
N GLN A 62 -11.24 -13.48 -8.30
CA GLN A 62 -12.33 -13.83 -9.21
C GLN A 62 -12.38 -12.91 -10.44
N ALA A 63 -12.18 -11.60 -10.23
CA ALA A 63 -12.13 -10.62 -11.33
C ALA A 63 -10.99 -10.92 -12.31
N ARG A 64 -9.78 -11.17 -11.79
CA ARG A 64 -8.61 -11.51 -12.62
C ARG A 64 -8.77 -12.85 -13.32
N ALA A 65 -9.31 -13.86 -12.64
CA ALA A 65 -9.61 -15.16 -13.25
C ALA A 65 -10.60 -15.04 -14.42
N SER A 66 -11.50 -14.05 -14.39
CA SER A 66 -12.48 -13.76 -15.44
C SER A 66 -11.88 -13.06 -16.68
N VAL A 67 -10.61 -12.65 -16.61
CA VAL A 67 -9.87 -11.94 -17.68
C VAL A 67 -8.90 -12.88 -18.41
N GLY A 68 -8.91 -14.18 -18.12
CA GLY A 68 -7.93 -15.15 -18.64
C GLY A 68 -7.86 -15.28 -20.18
N PRO A 69 -6.88 -16.04 -20.71
CA PRO A 69 -6.53 -16.08 -22.15
C PRO A 69 -7.66 -16.50 -23.10
N THR A 70 -8.70 -17.14 -22.57
CA THR A 70 -9.88 -17.59 -23.31
C THR A 70 -10.98 -16.55 -23.36
N THR A 71 -10.82 -15.44 -22.66
CA THR A 71 -11.83 -14.39 -22.55
C THR A 71 -11.86 -13.62 -23.86
N PRO A 72 -13.01 -13.52 -24.53
CA PRO A 72 -13.15 -12.85 -25.82
C PRO A 72 -12.91 -11.33 -25.81
N ALA A 73 -12.53 -10.74 -24.67
CA ALA A 73 -12.44 -9.31 -24.48
C ALA A 73 -11.19 -8.73 -25.16
N THR A 74 -11.35 -7.55 -25.76
CA THR A 74 -10.25 -6.78 -26.33
C THR A 74 -9.65 -5.79 -25.35
N ALA A 75 -10.39 -5.42 -24.31
CA ALA A 75 -9.90 -4.71 -23.14
C ALA A 75 -10.69 -5.08 -21.87
N TYR A 76 -10.07 -4.91 -20.71
CA TYR A 76 -10.70 -5.10 -19.41
C TYR A 76 -10.28 -4.01 -18.45
N ALA A 77 -11.13 -3.71 -17.46
CA ALA A 77 -10.79 -2.90 -16.30
C ALA A 77 -11.39 -3.53 -15.04
N ILE A 78 -10.60 -3.65 -13.98
CA ILE A 78 -11.01 -4.11 -12.66
C ILE A 78 -10.86 -2.92 -11.72
N ALA A 79 -11.94 -2.51 -11.06
CA ALA A 79 -11.92 -1.44 -10.08
C ALA A 79 -12.16 -2.00 -8.67
N TRP A 80 -11.43 -1.46 -7.69
CA TRP A 80 -11.59 -1.72 -6.26
C TRP A 80 -11.30 -0.47 -5.45
N ASP A 81 -11.77 -0.48 -4.22
CA ASP A 81 -11.49 0.56 -3.25
C ASP A 81 -10.14 0.31 -2.56
N GLY A 82 -9.38 1.38 -2.32
CA GLY A 82 -8.08 1.33 -1.68
C GLY A 82 -7.56 2.71 -1.33
N TYR A 83 -6.24 2.81 -1.27
CA TYR A 83 -5.54 4.05 -0.92
C TYR A 83 -4.43 4.32 -1.90
N ALA A 84 -4.18 5.59 -2.19
CA ALA A 84 -3.02 6.05 -2.93
C ALA A 84 -2.23 7.04 -2.07
N THR A 85 -0.90 6.93 -2.11
CA THR A 85 0.00 7.90 -1.47
C THR A 85 0.66 8.74 -2.55
N VAL A 86 0.37 10.04 -2.55
CA VAL A 86 0.88 10.99 -3.53
C VAL A 86 1.58 12.10 -2.77
N ASN A 87 2.86 12.35 -3.08
CA ASN A 87 3.68 13.35 -2.38
C ASN A 87 3.70 13.17 -0.85
N GLY A 88 3.70 11.91 -0.39
CA GLY A 88 3.68 11.58 1.04
C GLY A 88 2.32 11.69 1.72
N GLU A 89 1.29 12.19 1.03
CA GLU A 89 -0.07 12.27 1.56
C GLU A 89 -0.89 11.05 1.11
N ARG A 90 -1.45 10.33 2.09
CA ARG A 90 -2.35 9.20 1.86
C ARG A 90 -3.78 9.72 1.64
N SER A 91 -4.44 9.24 0.60
CA SER A 91 -5.86 9.52 0.31
C SER A 91 -6.59 8.23 -0.04
N ASP A 92 -7.89 8.14 0.26
CA ASP A 92 -8.76 7.10 -0.30
C ASP A 92 -8.72 7.21 -1.83
N ALA A 93 -8.73 6.09 -2.54
CA ALA A 93 -8.60 6.08 -3.99
C ALA A 93 -9.32 4.89 -4.62
N VAL A 94 -9.91 5.13 -5.78
CA VAL A 94 -10.34 4.06 -6.69
C VAL A 94 -9.08 3.56 -7.38
N LEU A 95 -8.77 2.29 -7.18
CA LEU A 95 -7.69 1.62 -7.88
C LEU A 95 -8.26 0.89 -9.08
N VAL A 96 -7.62 1.02 -10.24
CA VAL A 96 -8.05 0.42 -11.50
C VAL A 96 -6.91 -0.34 -12.14
N GLU A 97 -7.05 -1.66 -12.23
CA GLU A 97 -6.21 -2.50 -13.09
C GLU A 97 -6.84 -2.57 -14.47
N VAL A 98 -6.12 -2.20 -15.51
CA VAL A 98 -6.64 -2.18 -16.88
C VAL A 98 -5.64 -2.80 -17.83
N GLY A 99 -6.12 -3.56 -18.81
CA GLY A 99 -5.26 -4.19 -19.80
C GLY A 99 -6.01 -4.54 -21.08
N THR A 100 -5.28 -5.13 -22.01
CA THR A 100 -5.82 -5.71 -23.25
C THR A 100 -5.81 -7.24 -23.13
N GLY A 101 -6.73 -7.92 -23.83
CA GLY A 101 -6.84 -9.39 -23.72
C GLY A 101 -5.68 -10.16 -24.37
N ASP A 102 -4.90 -9.48 -25.21
CA ASP A 102 -3.78 -10.02 -25.98
C ASP A 102 -2.40 -9.67 -25.42
N GLU A 103 -2.32 -8.80 -24.41
CA GLU A 103 -1.07 -8.42 -23.76
C GLU A 103 -0.96 -9.01 -22.34
N PRO A 104 0.23 -9.48 -21.92
CA PRO A 104 0.44 -9.98 -20.57
C PRO A 104 0.55 -8.85 -19.53
N ASP A 105 0.80 -7.63 -19.98
CA ASP A 105 1.00 -6.47 -19.12
C ASP A 105 -0.33 -5.73 -18.88
N ALA A 106 -0.46 -5.19 -17.67
CA ALA A 106 -1.61 -4.39 -17.24
C ALA A 106 -1.13 -3.10 -16.59
N TRP A 107 -1.88 -2.02 -16.81
CA TRP A 107 -1.69 -0.76 -16.12
C TRP A 107 -2.45 -0.77 -14.80
N LEU A 108 -1.81 -0.26 -13.75
CA LEU A 108 -2.47 0.03 -12.49
C LEU A 108 -2.57 1.54 -12.32
N LEU A 109 -3.79 2.03 -12.18
CA LEU A 109 -4.13 3.44 -12.09
C LEU A 109 -4.81 3.73 -10.77
N ALA A 110 -4.66 4.95 -10.26
CA ALA A 110 -5.36 5.41 -9.06
C ALA A 110 -6.07 6.73 -9.30
N GLN A 111 -7.32 6.83 -8.82
CA GLN A 111 -8.09 8.06 -8.74
C GLN A 111 -8.43 8.34 -7.27
N PRO A 112 -7.68 9.23 -6.59
CA PRO A 112 -8.01 9.65 -5.23
C PRO A 112 -9.42 10.26 -5.15
N TYR A 113 -10.14 9.98 -4.06
CA TYR A 113 -11.44 10.55 -3.74
C TYR A 113 -11.51 10.96 -2.25
N GLY A 114 -12.25 12.02 -1.92
CA GLY A 114 -12.30 12.58 -0.55
C GLY A 114 -11.83 14.04 -0.43
N THR A 115 -11.74 14.55 0.80
CA THR A 115 -11.57 15.98 1.12
C THR A 115 -10.29 16.63 0.59
N VAL A 116 -9.24 15.84 0.32
CA VAL A 116 -7.94 16.34 -0.18
C VAL A 116 -8.02 16.78 -1.65
N ALA A 117 -8.96 16.23 -2.44
CA ALA A 117 -9.14 16.61 -3.85
C ALA A 117 -9.53 18.09 -4.05
N ARG A 118 -10.02 18.79 -3.01
CA ARG A 118 -10.36 20.23 -3.09
C ARG A 118 -9.16 21.18 -3.01
N ARG A 119 -7.95 20.72 -2.71
CA ARG A 119 -6.76 21.58 -2.51
C ARG A 119 -5.80 21.67 -3.70
N PHE A 120 -6.03 20.98 -4.81
CA PHE A 120 -5.30 21.24 -6.05
C PHE A 120 -5.74 22.59 -6.66
N ARG A 121 -5.16 23.68 -6.16
CA ARG A 121 -5.32 25.04 -6.69
C ARG A 121 -4.20 25.31 -7.70
N GLY A 122 -4.56 25.29 -8.98
CA GLY A 122 -3.95 26.18 -9.97
C GLY A 122 -3.00 25.58 -10.99
N SER A 123 -3.48 24.70 -11.86
CA SER A 123 -3.14 24.78 -13.28
C SER A 123 -4.41 24.52 -14.10
N ARG A 124 -4.68 25.45 -15.01
CA ARG A 124 -5.78 25.33 -15.98
C ARG A 124 -5.34 24.32 -17.02
N THR A 125 -5.74 23.07 -16.84
CA THR A 125 -5.63 22.03 -17.86
C THR A 125 -7.04 21.70 -18.34
N GLU A 126 -7.21 21.71 -19.66
CA GLU A 126 -8.47 21.32 -20.29
C GLU A 126 -8.85 19.90 -19.84
N ARG A 127 -10.16 19.73 -19.63
CA ARG A 127 -10.89 18.54 -19.19
C ARG A 127 -10.35 17.23 -19.76
N HIS A 128 -9.47 16.54 -19.04
CA HIS A 128 -9.24 15.08 -19.03
C HIS A 128 -8.60 14.73 -17.67
N GLY A 129 -9.20 13.80 -16.92
CA GLY A 129 -8.90 13.55 -15.51
C GLY A 129 -7.51 12.96 -15.26
N ASP A 130 -6.86 13.43 -14.19
CA ASP A 130 -5.52 13.04 -13.76
C ASP A 130 -5.52 11.63 -13.12
N LEU A 131 -5.38 10.59 -13.93
CA LEU A 131 -5.10 9.23 -13.47
C LEU A 131 -3.60 9.08 -13.17
N LEU A 132 -3.28 8.58 -11.98
CA LEU A 132 -1.90 8.35 -11.56
C LEU A 132 -1.46 6.95 -11.98
N GLU A 133 -0.38 6.87 -12.75
CA GLU A 133 0.26 5.60 -13.12
C GLU A 133 1.03 5.04 -11.91
N VAL A 134 0.75 3.79 -11.55
CA VAL A 134 1.53 3.04 -10.54
C VAL A 134 2.55 2.19 -11.29
N ASP A 135 3.82 2.57 -11.18
CA ASP A 135 4.94 1.97 -11.91
C ASP A 135 5.02 0.44 -11.66
N ARG A 136 5.14 -0.35 -12.74
CA ARG A 136 5.38 -1.80 -12.74
C ARG A 136 6.52 -2.14 -13.71
N PRO A 137 7.69 -2.56 -13.22
CA PRO A 137 8.66 -3.29 -14.02
C PRO A 137 8.59 -4.80 -13.72
N GLY A 138 8.39 -5.61 -14.76
CA GLY A 138 8.94 -6.97 -14.90
C GLY A 138 8.47 -8.03 -13.89
N SER A 139 7.46 -8.79 -14.29
CA SER A 139 6.92 -9.98 -13.61
C SER A 139 7.98 -11.04 -13.25
N ARG A 140 8.12 -11.31 -11.94
CA ARG A 140 8.37 -12.62 -11.30
C ARG A 140 8.51 -12.54 -9.77
N LEU A 141 8.62 -11.33 -9.20
CA LEU A 141 8.68 -11.09 -7.74
C LEU A 141 7.36 -10.53 -7.14
N ALA A 142 6.40 -10.15 -7.98
CA ALA A 142 5.13 -9.53 -7.57
C ALA A 142 4.11 -10.51 -6.93
N ASP A 143 4.42 -11.80 -6.89
CA ASP A 143 3.53 -12.85 -6.36
C ASP A 143 3.87 -13.25 -4.91
N ILE A 144 4.88 -12.63 -4.28
CA ILE A 144 5.20 -12.91 -2.88
C ILE A 144 4.18 -12.17 -2.02
N VAL A 145 3.13 -12.87 -1.61
CA VAL A 145 2.19 -12.39 -0.61
C VAL A 145 2.67 -12.87 0.76
N PRO A 146 3.29 -12.02 1.57
CA PRO A 146 3.69 -12.40 2.92
C PRO A 146 2.49 -12.92 3.72
N VAL A 147 2.68 -14.07 4.36
CA VAL A 147 1.73 -14.55 5.37
C VAL A 147 2.03 -13.82 6.67
N TRP A 148 1.24 -12.79 6.94
CA TRP A 148 1.36 -12.02 8.17
C TRP A 148 0.83 -12.83 9.36
N PRO A 149 1.52 -12.84 10.51
CA PRO A 149 0.93 -13.37 11.73
C PRO A 149 -0.33 -12.55 12.09
N ASP A 150 -1.34 -13.18 12.70
CA ASP A 150 -2.53 -12.44 13.16
C ASP A 150 -2.22 -11.59 14.41
N ARG A 151 -1.19 -11.98 15.17
CA ARG A 151 -0.85 -11.40 16.47
C ARG A 151 0.66 -11.39 16.69
N LEU A 152 1.12 -10.31 17.32
CA LEU A 152 2.50 -10.11 17.78
C LEU A 152 2.51 -9.73 19.27
N GLU A 153 3.59 -10.05 19.99
CA GLU A 153 3.69 -9.76 21.43
C GLU A 153 5.08 -9.27 21.87
N PRO A 154 5.61 -8.16 21.31
CA PRO A 154 6.83 -7.55 21.81
C PRO A 154 6.61 -6.94 23.21
N ALA A 155 7.61 -7.02 24.09
CA ALA A 155 7.56 -6.50 25.46
C ALA A 155 6.34 -6.94 26.30
N GLY A 156 5.74 -8.10 25.95
CA GLY A 156 4.55 -8.62 26.61
C GLY A 156 3.25 -7.85 26.28
N ILE A 157 3.26 -6.98 25.27
CA ILE A 157 2.08 -6.24 24.81
C ILE A 157 1.51 -6.92 23.57
N VAL A 158 0.25 -7.32 23.66
CA VAL A 158 -0.47 -7.97 22.56
C VAL A 158 -0.88 -6.96 21.51
N HIS A 159 -0.42 -7.18 20.28
CA HIS A 159 -0.81 -6.42 19.10
C HIS A 159 -1.52 -7.33 18.10
N GLU A 160 -2.66 -6.88 17.57
CA GLU A 160 -3.41 -7.59 16.53
C GLU A 160 -3.19 -6.91 15.18
N LEU A 161 -3.19 -7.71 14.11
CA LEU A 161 -3.10 -7.19 12.75
C LEU A 161 -4.28 -6.26 12.49
N ALA A 162 -3.99 -4.97 12.30
CA ALA A 162 -5.00 -3.95 12.10
C ALA A 162 -5.09 -3.50 10.64
N TRP A 163 -3.98 -3.59 9.90
CA TRP A 163 -3.96 -3.17 8.51
C TRP A 163 -2.81 -3.79 7.73
N THR A 164 -3.01 -3.95 6.42
CA THR A 164 -1.98 -4.36 5.47
C THR A 164 -2.02 -3.50 4.21
N SER A 165 -0.89 -3.33 3.53
CA SER A 165 -0.84 -2.71 2.20
C SER A 165 0.26 -3.27 1.31
N ASN A 166 0.14 -2.95 0.02
CA ASN A 166 1.14 -3.15 -1.00
C ASN A 166 1.30 -1.82 -1.78
N PRO A 167 1.93 -0.78 -1.18
CA PRO A 167 1.96 0.57 -1.74
C PRO A 167 2.58 0.65 -3.13
N VAL A 168 3.53 -0.23 -3.42
CA VAL A 168 4.21 -0.36 -4.71
C VAL A 168 4.58 -1.82 -4.92
N PRO A 169 4.59 -2.34 -6.16
CA PRO A 169 4.91 -3.74 -6.42
C PRO A 169 6.19 -4.21 -5.70
N GLY A 170 6.10 -5.33 -4.97
CA GLY A 170 7.22 -5.88 -4.21
C GLY A 170 7.46 -5.25 -2.84
N ARG A 171 6.64 -4.27 -2.42
CA ARG A 171 6.71 -3.67 -1.09
C ARG A 171 5.41 -3.92 -0.34
N HIS A 172 5.45 -4.76 0.69
CA HIS A 172 4.27 -5.10 1.49
C HIS A 172 4.47 -4.66 2.93
N LYS A 173 3.41 -4.13 3.53
CA LYS A 173 3.42 -3.61 4.90
C LYS A 173 2.27 -4.21 5.69
N ALA A 174 2.51 -4.50 6.96
CA ALA A 174 1.49 -4.84 7.95
C ALA A 174 1.69 -3.98 9.20
N GLU A 175 0.59 -3.48 9.74
CA GLU A 175 0.52 -2.64 10.93
C GLU A 175 -0.32 -3.34 11.98
N TYR A 176 0.23 -3.41 13.19
CA TYR A 176 -0.38 -4.04 14.33
C TYR A 176 -0.51 -3.04 15.45
N VAL A 177 -1.68 -2.96 16.07
CA VAL A 177 -1.93 -2.07 17.20
C VAL A 177 -2.43 -2.87 18.38
N PRO A 178 -2.32 -2.35 19.63
CA PRO A 178 -2.91 -3.00 20.78
C PRO A 178 -4.40 -3.26 20.59
N VAL A 179 -4.87 -4.38 21.14
CA VAL A 179 -6.28 -4.79 21.07
C VAL A 179 -7.20 -3.62 21.44
N GLY A 180 -8.16 -3.33 20.56
CA GLY A 180 -9.14 -2.25 20.75
C GLY A 180 -8.67 -0.86 20.33
N GLN A 181 -7.43 -0.69 19.86
CA GLN A 181 -6.95 0.54 19.23
C GLN A 181 -7.15 0.51 17.70
N GLN A 182 -6.99 1.67 17.06
CA GLN A 182 -7.09 1.83 15.61
C GLN A 182 -5.79 2.43 15.08
N VAL A 183 -5.50 2.21 13.79
CA VAL A 183 -4.28 2.70 13.13
C VAL A 183 -4.16 4.23 13.14
N ASP A 184 -5.27 4.95 13.19
CA ASP A 184 -5.30 6.41 13.28
C ASP A 184 -5.26 6.94 14.73
N ALA A 185 -5.50 6.07 15.71
CA ALA A 185 -5.60 6.38 17.13
C ALA A 185 -4.94 5.30 17.99
N PHE A 186 -3.60 5.24 17.93
CA PHE A 186 -2.79 4.30 18.70
C PHE A 186 -1.81 4.99 19.65
N THR A 187 -1.44 4.27 20.71
CA THR A 187 -0.34 4.62 21.63
C THR A 187 0.96 3.91 21.27
N GLU A 188 0.83 2.69 20.75
CA GLU A 188 1.93 1.85 20.27
C GLU A 188 1.51 1.14 18.98
N MET A 189 2.46 0.92 18.08
CA MET A 189 2.26 0.16 16.85
C MET A 189 3.50 -0.68 16.57
N VAL A 190 3.28 -1.92 16.13
CA VAL A 190 4.32 -2.76 15.52
C VAL A 190 4.14 -2.72 14.02
N LEU A 191 5.23 -2.53 13.29
CA LEU A 191 5.26 -2.52 11.83
C LEU A 191 6.07 -3.70 11.35
N LEU A 192 5.53 -4.41 10.36
CA LEU A 192 6.26 -5.35 9.55
C LEU A 192 6.26 -4.85 8.11
N GLU A 193 7.41 -4.89 7.47
CA GLU A 193 7.51 -4.51 6.08
C GLU A 193 8.49 -5.42 5.35
N ILE A 194 8.18 -5.74 4.11
CA ILE A 194 9.10 -6.40 3.18
C ILE A 194 9.22 -5.54 1.94
N ASP A 195 10.45 -5.35 1.46
CA ASP A 195 10.72 -4.77 0.14
C ASP A 195 11.64 -5.71 -0.64
N THR A 196 11.07 -6.34 -1.67
CA THR A 196 11.77 -7.28 -2.56
C THR A 196 12.66 -6.59 -3.59
N ARG A 197 12.64 -5.26 -3.63
CA ARG A 197 13.43 -4.43 -4.55
C ARG A 197 14.62 -3.79 -3.84
N SER A 198 14.63 -3.82 -2.51
CA SER A 198 15.69 -3.23 -1.72
C SER A 198 17.02 -3.93 -2.01
N PRO A 199 18.13 -3.18 -2.20
CA PRO A 199 19.43 -3.76 -2.46
C PRO A 199 20.11 -4.33 -1.19
N GLY A 200 19.48 -4.20 -0.02
CA GLY A 200 19.96 -4.76 1.25
C GLY A 200 19.60 -3.92 2.47
N ALA A 201 19.68 -4.51 3.66
CA ALA A 201 19.29 -3.91 4.93
C ALA A 201 19.99 -2.58 5.20
N SER A 202 21.32 -2.54 5.04
CA SER A 202 22.11 -1.33 5.26
C SER A 202 21.76 -0.20 4.30
N ALA A 203 21.47 -0.51 3.03
CA ALA A 203 21.10 0.48 2.05
C ALA A 203 19.70 1.05 2.33
N TRP A 204 18.76 0.21 2.78
CA TRP A 204 17.43 0.67 3.16
C TRP A 204 17.46 1.55 4.41
N ALA A 205 18.21 1.13 5.44
CA ALA A 205 18.42 1.94 6.64
C ALA A 205 19.05 3.30 6.31
N ALA A 206 20.05 3.34 5.42
CA ALA A 206 20.65 4.59 4.95
C ALA A 206 19.63 5.49 4.25
N MET A 207 18.77 4.93 3.38
CA MET A 207 17.71 5.69 2.72
C MET A 207 16.73 6.33 3.72
N LEU A 208 16.36 5.62 4.79
CA LEU A 208 15.55 6.22 5.86
C LEU A 208 16.29 7.40 6.52
N LEU A 209 17.57 7.22 6.85
CA LEU A 209 18.36 8.28 7.49
C LEU A 209 18.49 9.51 6.62
N ASP A 210 18.67 9.33 5.31
CA ASP A 210 18.71 10.42 4.32
C ASP A 210 17.35 11.14 4.26
N VAL A 211 16.24 10.40 4.19
CA VAL A 211 14.88 10.98 4.24
C VAL A 211 14.68 11.78 5.52
N LEU A 212 15.09 11.24 6.68
CA LEU A 212 15.01 11.97 7.95
C LEU A 212 15.91 13.21 7.96
N ALA A 213 17.02 13.22 7.22
CA ALA A 213 17.94 14.37 7.15
C ALA A 213 17.33 15.52 6.37
N ASP A 214 16.64 15.18 5.28
CA ASP A 214 16.10 16.13 4.32
C ASP A 214 14.61 16.47 4.58
N SER A 215 13.99 15.84 5.59
CA SER A 215 12.59 16.08 5.93
C SER A 215 12.36 17.42 6.64
N GLU A 216 11.16 17.98 6.48
CA GLU A 216 10.67 19.11 7.28
C GLU A 216 10.19 18.69 8.70
N LEU A 217 10.36 17.41 9.06
CA LEU A 217 9.95 16.89 10.36
C LEU A 217 10.92 17.39 11.46
N ASP A 218 10.39 17.64 12.66
CA ASP A 218 11.22 17.98 13.82
C ASP A 218 11.84 16.70 14.40
N VAL A 219 12.93 16.25 13.78
CA VAL A 219 13.71 15.09 14.21
C VAL A 219 14.64 15.50 15.35
N VAL A 220 14.29 15.15 16.59
CA VAL A 220 15.06 15.56 17.78
C VAL A 220 16.21 14.61 18.10
N HIS A 221 16.15 13.38 17.59
CA HIS A 221 17.18 12.37 17.74
C HIS A 221 17.09 11.38 16.59
N ARG A 222 18.26 10.89 16.14
CA ARG A 222 18.37 9.75 15.25
C ARG A 222 19.71 9.06 15.45
N GLU A 223 19.71 7.75 15.39
CA GLU A 223 20.89 6.90 15.52
C GLU A 223 20.71 5.65 14.68
N ALA A 224 21.80 5.13 14.14
CA ALA A 224 21.82 3.82 13.51
C ALA A 224 23.03 3.03 13.99
N GLY A 225 22.83 1.72 14.16
CA GLY A 225 23.87 0.82 14.62
C GLY A 225 23.64 -0.61 14.16
N ASP A 226 24.64 -1.45 14.38
CA ASP A 226 24.54 -2.89 14.18
C ASP A 226 23.51 -3.50 15.14
N ASP A 227 22.66 -4.39 14.65
CA ASP A 227 21.64 -5.05 15.47
C ASP A 227 22.15 -6.30 16.22
N GLY A 228 23.40 -6.71 15.98
CA GLY A 228 24.07 -7.88 16.53
C GLY A 228 23.90 -9.16 15.71
N SER A 229 23.08 -9.13 14.66
CA SER A 229 22.70 -10.27 13.81
C SER A 229 23.07 -10.08 12.33
N GLY A 230 23.80 -9.02 12.00
CA GLY A 230 24.13 -8.62 10.63
C GLY A 230 23.07 -7.72 9.99
N GLY A 231 22.03 -7.34 10.73
CA GLY A 231 21.07 -6.31 10.34
C GLY A 231 21.45 -4.92 10.86
N VAL A 232 20.59 -3.95 10.58
CA VAL A 232 20.77 -2.55 11.01
C VAL A 232 19.58 -2.15 11.87
N LEU A 233 19.86 -1.58 13.04
CA LEU A 233 18.87 -0.97 13.90
C LEU A 233 18.96 0.54 13.75
N VAL A 234 17.84 1.17 13.38
CA VAL A 234 17.68 2.63 13.31
C VAL A 234 16.69 3.06 14.37
N GLU A 235 17.04 4.06 15.15
CA GLU A 235 16.17 4.70 16.12
C GLU A 235 16.06 6.18 15.80
N PHE A 236 14.87 6.75 15.94
CA PHE A 236 14.68 8.19 15.84
C PHE A 236 13.49 8.66 16.67
N LEU A 237 13.51 9.94 17.04
CA LEU A 237 12.41 10.62 17.71
C LEU A 237 11.93 11.79 16.84
N LEU A 238 10.63 11.82 16.59
CA LEU A 238 9.94 12.90 15.92
C LEU A 238 9.14 13.70 16.94
N ARG A 239 9.25 15.02 16.92
CA ARG A 239 8.37 15.90 17.68
C ARG A 239 7.25 16.39 16.77
N THR A 240 6.03 16.33 17.29
CA THR A 240 4.85 16.95 16.66
C THR A 240 4.22 17.92 17.62
N GLU A 241 3.20 18.65 17.17
CA GLU A 241 2.41 19.53 18.05
C GLU A 241 1.66 18.77 19.15
N ARG A 242 1.41 17.46 18.98
CA ARG A 242 0.52 16.67 19.86
C ARG A 242 1.25 15.62 20.69
N PHE A 243 2.37 15.12 20.19
CA PHE A 243 3.10 14.02 20.80
C PHE A 243 4.57 14.04 20.38
N LEU A 244 5.39 13.43 21.23
CA LEU A 244 6.69 12.92 20.86
C LEU A 244 6.51 11.49 20.34
N GLU A 245 6.95 11.20 19.13
CA GLU A 245 6.89 9.87 18.53
C GLU A 245 8.27 9.24 18.49
N TRP A 246 8.42 8.13 19.20
CA TRP A 246 9.62 7.32 19.18
C TRP A 246 9.46 6.18 18.18
N ASN A 247 10.47 5.99 17.35
CA ASN A 247 10.50 4.97 16.32
C ASN A 247 11.79 4.15 16.48
N ALA A 248 11.67 2.82 16.50
CA ALA A 248 12.79 1.89 16.43
C ALA A 248 12.53 0.88 15.32
N GLN A 249 13.44 0.76 14.36
CA GLN A 249 13.28 -0.05 13.14
C GLN A 249 14.52 -0.92 12.92
N ARG A 250 14.32 -2.23 12.86
CA ARG A 250 15.35 -3.22 12.58
C ARG A 250 15.18 -3.74 11.16
N TYR A 251 16.23 -3.60 10.36
CA TYR A 251 16.31 -4.06 8.98
C TYR A 251 17.17 -5.33 8.91
N VAL A 252 16.65 -6.37 8.28
CA VAL A 252 17.32 -7.67 8.15
C VAL A 252 17.25 -8.14 6.71
N ASP A 253 18.39 -8.57 6.17
CA ASP A 253 18.44 -9.21 4.85
C ASP A 253 17.66 -10.53 4.86
N HIS A 254 16.89 -10.76 3.81
CA HIS A 254 16.08 -11.95 3.62
C HIS A 254 16.31 -12.50 2.19
N PRO A 255 16.22 -13.82 1.94
CA PRO A 255 16.38 -14.36 0.58
C PRO A 255 15.47 -13.75 -0.50
N LEU A 256 14.38 -13.11 -0.10
CA LEU A 256 13.39 -12.47 -0.97
C LEU A 256 13.53 -10.94 -1.06
N GLY A 257 14.45 -10.33 -0.32
CA GLY A 257 14.58 -8.87 -0.23
C GLY A 257 15.06 -8.44 1.16
N VAL A 258 14.46 -7.39 1.70
CA VAL A 258 14.73 -6.96 3.07
C VAL A 258 13.44 -6.96 3.87
N VAL A 259 13.52 -7.33 5.14
CA VAL A 259 12.43 -7.19 6.10
C VAL A 259 12.77 -6.08 7.09
N MET A 260 11.81 -5.19 7.35
CA MET A 260 11.83 -4.22 8.42
C MET A 260 10.84 -4.63 9.51
N LEU A 261 11.32 -4.69 10.74
CA LEU A 261 10.55 -4.86 11.97
C LEU A 261 10.61 -3.53 12.72
N GLY A 262 9.47 -2.92 13.01
CA GLY A 262 9.39 -1.58 13.60
C GLY A 262 8.52 -1.54 14.84
N VAL A 263 8.87 -0.68 15.79
CA VAL A 263 8.02 -0.26 16.91
C VAL A 263 7.90 1.26 16.87
N VAL A 264 6.67 1.75 16.99
CA VAL A 264 6.34 3.17 17.05
C VAL A 264 5.53 3.43 18.31
N ARG A 265 5.94 4.42 19.13
CA ARG A 265 5.24 4.81 20.35
C ARG A 265 5.04 6.31 20.42
N ARG A 266 3.86 6.73 20.88
CA ARG A 266 3.48 8.15 21.01
C ARG A 266 3.33 8.55 22.47
N PHE A 267 4.00 9.65 22.83
CA PHE A 267 4.02 10.20 24.19
C PHE A 267 3.40 11.61 24.17
N ALA A 268 2.17 11.72 24.65
CA ALA A 268 1.43 13.00 24.67
C ALA A 268 2.01 14.01 25.68
N ASP A 269 2.65 13.52 26.75
CA ASP A 269 3.32 14.33 27.76
C ASP A 269 4.78 14.68 27.40
N GLY A 270 5.28 14.14 26.29
CA GLY A 270 6.65 14.32 25.83
C GLY A 270 7.71 13.58 26.66
N SER A 271 7.32 12.60 27.49
CA SER A 271 8.27 11.87 28.37
C SER A 271 9.29 11.02 27.60
N GLY A 272 8.91 10.54 26.40
CA GLY A 272 9.65 9.51 25.68
C GLY A 272 9.58 8.12 26.34
N PRO A 273 10.23 7.11 25.74
CA PRO A 273 10.18 5.72 26.22
C PRO A 273 11.03 5.51 27.47
N THR A 274 10.43 5.13 28.59
CA THR A 274 11.16 4.77 29.83
C THR A 274 11.76 3.36 29.81
N ASP A 275 11.26 2.51 28.91
CA ASP A 275 11.61 1.09 28.74
C ASP A 275 12.36 0.83 27.42
N ARG A 276 12.95 1.88 26.82
CA ARG A 276 13.67 1.87 25.54
C ARG A 276 14.52 0.62 25.34
N ASP A 277 15.44 0.36 26.27
CA ASP A 277 16.42 -0.73 26.11
C ASP A 277 15.76 -2.12 26.09
N THR A 278 14.63 -2.29 26.79
CA THR A 278 13.86 -3.54 26.78
C THR A 278 13.23 -3.75 25.41
N VAL A 279 12.60 -2.71 24.86
CA VAL A 279 11.98 -2.77 23.53
C VAL A 279 13.03 -3.01 22.44
N LEU A 280 14.19 -2.35 22.53
CA LEU A 280 15.28 -2.58 21.58
C LEU A 280 15.86 -3.99 21.68
N ALA A 281 15.90 -4.59 22.87
CA ALA A 281 16.30 -5.98 23.04
C ALA A 281 15.27 -6.94 22.41
N ASP A 282 13.97 -6.70 22.63
CA ASP A 282 12.91 -7.50 22.05
C ASP A 282 12.87 -7.40 20.53
N LEU A 283 13.07 -6.20 19.97
CA LEU A 283 13.11 -5.99 18.52
C LEU A 283 14.27 -6.76 17.86
N ARG A 284 15.44 -6.81 18.51
CA ARG A 284 16.59 -7.63 18.08
C ARG A 284 16.28 -9.13 18.17
N ALA A 285 15.56 -9.56 19.20
CA ALA A 285 15.18 -10.95 19.40
C ALA A 285 14.00 -11.40 18.53
N MET A 286 13.23 -10.45 17.96
CA MET A 286 12.03 -10.75 17.19
C MET A 286 12.39 -11.57 15.94
N PRO A 287 11.73 -12.73 15.72
CA PRO A 287 11.97 -13.52 14.54
C PRO A 287 11.44 -12.80 13.29
N VAL A 288 12.19 -12.89 12.20
CA VAL A 288 11.69 -12.50 10.88
C VAL A 288 10.57 -13.48 10.52
N PRO A 289 9.34 -13.02 10.22
CA PRO A 289 8.23 -13.90 9.84
C PRO A 289 8.60 -14.77 8.64
N PRO A 290 8.15 -16.03 8.58
CA PRO A 290 8.38 -16.87 7.42
C PRO A 290 7.61 -16.31 6.22
N LEU A 291 8.35 -15.92 5.19
CA LEU A 291 7.80 -15.47 3.92
C LEU A 291 7.67 -16.70 3.01
N ARG A 292 6.46 -16.97 2.51
CA ARG A 292 6.13 -18.14 1.68
C ARG A 292 5.58 -17.70 0.34
#